data_AF-A0A1H8NMA5-F1
#
_entry.id   AF-A0A1H8NMA5-F1
#
_cell.length_a   1.000
_cell.length_b   1.000
_cell.length_c   1.000
_cell.angle_alpha   90.00
_cell.angle_beta   90.00
_cell.angle_gamma   90.00
#
_symmetry.space_group_name_H-M   'P 1'
#
loop_
_entity.id
_entity.type
_entity.pdbx_description
1 polymer ?
#
loop_
_entity_poly.entity_id
_entity_poly.type
_entity_poly.pdbx_seq_one_letter_code
_entity_poly.pdbx_strand_id
1 'polypeptide(L)'
;MDLAIRTKLSDMLSALTKDRLNQIAAACELAGRSKLKKQELADALVQLLTEAEFPQTSLQHPDIPEEIRELLSSTDAHAPEAPAAPEAKPEAPQATAQAQTAAASVTSPIRASYQRTITAPRRPVTSVKIGRNEPCPCGSGKKYKKCCL
;
A
#
# COMPACT_ATOMS: atom_id res chain seq x y z
N MET A 1 14.48 17.08 7.13
CA MET A 1 13.31 16.17 7.16
C MET A 1 12.28 16.70 8.15
N ASP A 2 11.04 16.90 7.69
CA ASP A 2 9.96 17.56 8.46
C ASP A 2 9.40 16.64 9.57
N LEU A 3 9.35 17.13 10.81
CA LEU A 3 8.87 16.37 11.97
C LEU A 3 7.42 15.89 11.78
N ALA A 4 6.60 16.61 11.03
CA ALA A 4 5.22 16.23 10.75
C ALA A 4 5.12 15.02 9.80
N ILE A 5 6.13 14.77 8.96
CA ILE A 5 6.18 13.57 8.12
C ILE A 5 6.45 12.34 9.00
N ARG A 6 7.37 12.46 9.97
CA ARG A 6 7.70 11.39 10.90
C ARG A 6 6.50 10.98 11.76
N THR A 7 5.76 11.94 12.30
CA THR A 7 4.58 11.66 13.13
C THR A 7 3.47 11.01 12.34
N LYS A 8 3.11 11.55 11.16
CA LYS A 8 2.11 10.95 10.27
C LYS A 8 2.46 9.53 9.85
N LEU A 9 3.74 9.27 9.58
CA LEU A 9 4.21 7.94 9.20
C LEU A 9 4.12 6.95 10.38
N SER A 10 4.47 7.38 11.59
CA SER A 10 4.30 6.58 12.81
C SER A 10 2.81 6.26 13.07
N ASP A 11 1.91 7.22 12.90
CA ASP A 11 0.47 7.01 13.06
C ASP A 11 -0.09 5.99 12.06
N MET A 12 0.32 6.10 10.79
CA MET A 12 -0.08 5.14 9.74
C MET A 12 0.41 3.72 10.02
N LEU A 13 1.64 3.56 10.48
CA LEU A 13 2.18 2.25 10.84
C LEU A 13 1.54 1.69 12.11
N SER A 14 1.25 2.54 13.09
CA SER A 14 0.57 2.16 14.34
C SER A 14 -0.86 1.65 14.10
N ALA A 15 -1.51 2.06 13.00
CA ALA A 15 -2.82 1.56 12.59
C ALA A 15 -2.78 0.14 11.97
N LEU A 16 -1.63 -0.32 11.48
CA LEU A 16 -1.50 -1.64 10.84
C LEU A 16 -1.52 -2.79 11.86
N THR A 17 -1.71 -4.02 11.40
CA THR A 17 -1.59 -5.21 12.27
C THR A 17 -0.12 -5.61 12.47
N LYS A 18 0.18 -6.34 13.55
CA LYS A 18 1.55 -6.82 13.83
C LYS A 18 2.08 -7.70 12.68
N ASP A 19 1.23 -8.51 12.06
CA ASP A 19 1.61 -9.33 10.90
C ASP A 19 1.98 -8.47 9.69
N ARG A 20 1.22 -7.40 9.42
CA ARG A 20 1.50 -6.50 8.30
C ARG A 20 2.79 -5.70 8.53
N LEU A 21 3.02 -5.23 9.76
CA LEU A 21 4.28 -4.59 10.13
C LEU A 21 5.46 -5.55 9.97
N ASN A 22 5.31 -6.84 10.33
CA ASN A 22 6.36 -7.83 10.11
C ASN A 22 6.64 -8.10 8.63
N GLN A 23 5.62 -8.05 7.76
CA GLN A 23 5.80 -8.15 6.30
C GLN A 23 6.57 -6.96 5.75
N ILE A 24 6.26 -5.74 6.22
CA ILE A 24 6.97 -4.52 5.81
C ILE A 24 8.42 -4.58 6.32
N ALA A 25 8.62 -4.92 7.59
CA ALA A 25 9.95 -5.13 8.17
C ALA A 25 10.76 -6.21 7.44
N ALA A 26 10.09 -7.23 6.89
CA ALA A 26 10.74 -8.23 6.05
C ALA A 26 11.21 -7.67 4.71
N ALA A 27 10.42 -6.82 4.08
CA ALA A 27 10.78 -6.15 2.84
C ALA A 27 11.92 -5.14 3.03
N CYS A 28 12.02 -4.54 4.22
CA CYS A 28 13.08 -3.59 4.58
C CYS A 28 14.27 -4.25 5.29
N GLU A 29 14.39 -5.59 5.28
CA GLU A 29 15.51 -6.34 5.89
C GLU A 29 15.81 -6.04 7.37
N LEU A 30 14.80 -5.66 8.16
CA LEU A 30 14.96 -5.40 9.60
C LEU A 30 15.26 -6.68 10.39
N ALA A 31 16.47 -6.76 10.93
CA ALA A 31 16.90 -7.83 11.84
C ALA A 31 16.17 -7.76 13.19
N GLY A 32 15.97 -8.90 13.85
CA GLY A 32 15.37 -8.96 15.20
C GLY A 32 13.85 -8.78 15.30
N ARG A 33 13.13 -8.62 14.17
CA ARG A 33 11.68 -8.34 14.08
C ARG A 33 10.76 -9.22 14.96
N SER A 34 11.13 -10.47 15.20
CA SER A 34 10.30 -11.44 15.93
C SER A 34 10.16 -11.14 17.43
N LYS A 35 11.06 -10.33 18.01
CA LYS A 35 11.09 -10.05 19.46
C LYS A 35 10.46 -8.70 19.84
N LEU A 36 10.19 -7.84 18.86
CA LEU A 36 9.70 -6.48 19.10
C LEU A 36 8.18 -6.45 19.33
N LYS A 37 7.74 -5.51 20.18
CA LYS A 37 6.33 -5.14 20.31
C LYS A 37 5.87 -4.40 19.05
N LYS A 38 4.54 -4.32 18.87
CA LYS A 38 3.93 -3.67 17.70
C LYS A 38 4.44 -2.24 17.51
N GLN A 39 4.48 -1.46 18.59
CA GLN A 39 4.91 -0.06 18.55
C GLN A 39 6.40 0.06 18.22
N GLU A 40 7.25 -0.69 18.91
CA GLU A 40 8.71 -0.70 18.67
C GLU A 40 9.04 -1.11 17.23
N LEU A 41 8.27 -2.03 16.64
CA LEU A 41 8.43 -2.43 15.23
C LEU A 41 8.03 -1.30 14.27
N ALA A 42 6.97 -0.54 14.59
CA ALA A 42 6.56 0.63 13.81
C ALA A 42 7.61 1.76 13.92
N ASP A 43 8.12 2.04 15.13
CA ASP A 43 9.15 3.06 15.34
C ASP A 43 10.45 2.70 14.62
N ALA A 44 10.88 1.43 14.65
CA ALA A 44 12.05 0.97 13.89
C ALA A 44 11.88 1.13 12.38
N LEU A 45 10.67 0.93 11.86
CA LEU A 45 10.34 1.17 10.45
C LEU A 45 10.34 2.67 10.11
N VAL A 46 9.79 3.51 10.97
CA VAL A 46 9.85 4.98 10.82
C VAL A 46 11.31 5.42 10.76
N GLN A 47 12.13 4.92 11.67
CA GLN A 47 13.54 5.27 11.75
C GLN A 47 14.26 4.86 10.47
N LEU A 48 14.11 3.61 10.01
CA LEU A 48 14.75 3.15 8.77
C LEU A 48 14.30 3.90 7.52
N LEU A 49 13.00 4.23 7.41
CA LEU A 49 12.45 4.97 6.28
C LEU A 49 12.80 6.46 6.30
N THR A 50 13.17 7.01 7.46
CA THR A 50 13.54 8.43 7.62
C THR A 50 15.04 8.67 7.80
N GLU A 51 15.82 7.64 8.14
CA GLU A 51 17.29 7.64 8.25
C GLU A 51 17.99 7.20 6.96
N ALA A 52 17.27 7.04 5.84
CA ALA A 52 17.87 6.75 4.54
C ALA A 52 18.84 7.84 4.02
N GLU A 53 19.08 8.91 4.79
CA GLU A 53 20.18 9.86 4.59
C GLU A 53 21.30 9.64 5.62
N PHE A 54 22.34 8.92 5.16
CA PHE A 54 23.74 8.95 5.57
C PHE A 54 24.12 8.85 7.07
N PRO A 55 25.04 7.94 7.46
CA PRO A 55 25.64 7.96 8.77
C PRO A 55 26.45 9.26 8.96
N GLN A 56 25.92 10.19 9.75
CA GLN A 56 26.69 11.27 10.37
C GLN A 56 27.61 10.69 11.45
N THR A 57 28.57 9.88 11.03
CA THR A 57 29.71 9.51 11.86
C THR A 57 30.98 10.04 11.20
N SER A 58 31.48 11.11 11.82
CA SER A 58 32.91 11.42 11.91
C SER A 58 33.59 11.94 10.63
N LEU A 59 33.40 13.22 10.32
CA LEU A 59 34.54 14.10 10.01
C LEU A 59 34.27 15.52 10.53
N GLN A 60 34.95 15.86 11.62
CA GLN A 60 35.22 17.25 11.98
C GLN A 60 36.34 17.79 11.06
N HIS A 61 36.02 18.93 10.45
CA HIS A 61 36.86 19.99 9.89
C HIS A 61 37.14 19.96 8.35
N PRO A 62 37.08 21.14 7.68
CA PRO A 62 36.94 21.35 6.26
C PRO A 62 38.29 21.56 5.56
N ASP A 63 38.31 21.30 4.26
CA ASP A 63 39.16 22.00 3.31
C ASP A 63 38.48 21.87 1.94
N ILE A 64 37.64 22.84 1.59
CA ILE A 64 37.39 23.08 0.17
C ILE A 64 38.66 23.79 -0.30
N PRO A 65 39.44 23.21 -1.24
CA PRO A 65 40.61 23.88 -1.78
C PRO A 65 40.22 25.28 -2.27
N GLU A 66 40.98 26.31 -1.88
CA GLU A 66 40.73 27.72 -2.23
C GLU A 66 40.51 27.95 -3.74
N GLU A 67 41.00 27.03 -4.58
CA GLU A 67 40.83 27.01 -6.04
C GLU A 67 39.35 26.95 -6.48
N ILE A 68 38.47 26.32 -5.69
CA ILE A 68 37.02 26.20 -6.00
C ILE A 68 36.28 27.48 -5.63
N ARG A 69 36.74 28.20 -4.60
CA ARG A 69 36.10 29.43 -4.11
C ARG A 69 36.23 30.57 -5.12
N GLU A 70 37.36 30.67 -5.79
CA GLU A 70 37.64 31.73 -6.77
C GLU A 70 36.81 31.57 -8.07
N LEU A 71 36.42 30.34 -8.41
CA LEU A 71 35.59 30.03 -9.57
C LEU A 71 34.11 30.42 -9.38
N LEU A 72 33.61 30.39 -8.15
CA LEU A 72 32.22 30.74 -7.81
C LEU A 72 31.98 32.25 -7.62
N SER A 73 33.04 33.02 -7.35
CA SER A 73 32.95 34.49 -7.28
C SER A 73 32.97 35.17 -8.65
N SER A 74 33.25 34.44 -9.74
CA SER A 74 33.47 35.03 -11.08
C SER A 74 32.30 34.83 -12.05
N THR A 75 31.18 34.24 -11.63
CA THR A 75 29.99 34.12 -12.47
C THR A 75 29.04 35.29 -12.23
N ASP A 76 29.32 36.37 -12.96
CA ASP A 76 28.39 37.44 -13.26
C ASP A 76 27.36 37.03 -14.33
N ALA A 77 26.18 37.64 -14.21
CA ALA A 77 25.09 37.76 -15.19
C ALA A 77 24.28 36.48 -15.48
N HIS A 78 22.95 36.48 -15.47
CA HIS A 78 22.05 37.55 -15.90
C HIS A 78 20.65 37.27 -15.33
N ALA A 79 20.13 38.19 -14.52
CA ALA A 79 18.68 38.34 -14.34
C ALA A 79 18.10 38.93 -15.64
N PRO A 80 16.93 38.44 -16.08
CA PRO A 80 15.87 39.42 -16.24
C PRO A 80 14.50 38.97 -15.71
N GLU A 81 13.83 40.00 -15.17
CA GLU A 81 12.42 40.23 -14.88
C GLU A 81 11.36 39.30 -15.49
N ALA A 82 10.40 38.98 -14.61
CA ALA A 82 9.04 38.57 -14.96
C ALA A 82 8.31 39.64 -15.79
N PRO A 83 7.34 39.22 -16.63
CA PRO A 83 6.00 39.74 -16.36
C PRO A 83 4.87 38.72 -16.55
N ALA A 84 3.71 39.18 -16.07
CA ALA A 84 2.47 38.50 -15.75
C ALA A 84 1.62 37.97 -16.92
N ALA A 85 0.65 37.12 -16.53
CA ALA A 85 -0.67 36.69 -17.09
C ALA A 85 -1.28 37.53 -18.25
N PRO A 86 -2.26 37.05 -19.07
CA PRO A 86 -3.40 36.18 -18.71
C PRO A 86 -4.00 35.22 -19.79
N GLU A 87 -4.97 34.42 -19.34
CA GLU A 87 -6.20 33.88 -19.98
C GLU A 87 -6.23 33.43 -21.46
N ALA A 88 -6.62 32.16 -21.69
CA ALA A 88 -7.37 31.75 -22.89
C ALA A 88 -8.28 30.53 -22.59
N LYS A 89 -9.59 30.73 -22.75
CA LYS A 89 -10.64 29.69 -22.78
C LYS A 89 -10.49 28.79 -24.01
N PRO A 90 -10.86 27.51 -23.92
CA PRO A 90 -11.43 26.80 -25.06
C PRO A 90 -12.95 26.71 -24.90
N GLU A 91 -13.65 27.35 -25.83
CA GLU A 91 -15.07 27.15 -26.12
C GLU A 91 -15.36 25.70 -26.54
N ALA A 92 -16.52 25.20 -26.11
CA ALA A 92 -17.15 24.01 -26.62
C ALA A 92 -17.58 24.19 -28.10
N PRO A 93 -17.70 23.09 -28.85
CA PRO A 93 -18.87 22.94 -29.71
C PRO A 93 -19.65 21.68 -29.36
N GLN A 94 -20.93 21.88 -29.07
CA GLN A 94 -21.97 20.86 -29.17
C GLN A 94 -22.19 20.50 -30.64
N ALA A 95 -22.27 19.20 -30.97
CA ALA A 95 -23.06 18.68 -32.09
C ALA A 95 -23.16 17.15 -31.95
N THR A 96 -24.34 16.65 -31.55
CA THR A 96 -25.25 15.85 -32.40
C THR A 96 -24.69 14.49 -32.86
N ALA A 97 -25.31 13.39 -32.43
CA ALA A 97 -25.89 12.38 -33.32
C ALA A 97 -26.33 11.15 -32.52
N GLN A 98 -27.62 10.85 -32.65
CA GLN A 98 -28.25 9.59 -32.28
C GLN A 98 -27.68 8.47 -33.16
N ALA A 99 -27.41 7.30 -32.59
CA ALA A 99 -27.43 6.03 -33.33
C ALA A 99 -27.64 4.86 -32.36
N GLN A 100 -28.90 4.44 -32.28
CA GLN A 100 -29.30 3.13 -31.77
C GLN A 100 -28.93 2.09 -32.84
N THR A 101 -28.24 1.01 -32.47
CA THR A 101 -28.35 -0.33 -33.08
C THR A 101 -27.34 -1.30 -32.44
N ALA A 102 -27.81 -2.20 -31.58
CA ALA A 102 -27.14 -3.48 -31.27
C ALA A 102 -28.06 -4.36 -30.42
N ALA A 103 -29.01 -5.05 -31.06
CA ALA A 103 -29.67 -6.23 -30.47
C ALA A 103 -29.04 -7.48 -31.09
N ALA A 104 -27.89 -7.90 -30.54
CA ALA A 104 -27.33 -9.22 -30.79
C ALA A 104 -27.59 -10.09 -29.56
N SER A 105 -28.74 -10.76 -29.55
CA SER A 105 -29.10 -11.76 -28.55
C SER A 105 -28.29 -13.05 -28.78
N VAL A 106 -27.14 -13.13 -28.12
CA VAL A 106 -26.40 -14.38 -27.91
C VAL A 106 -27.24 -15.32 -27.05
N THR A 107 -28.09 -16.13 -27.68
CA THR A 107 -28.83 -17.19 -27.02
C THR A 107 -27.94 -18.42 -26.98
N SER A 108 -27.17 -18.58 -25.92
CA SER A 108 -26.49 -19.84 -25.61
C SER A 108 -27.39 -20.64 -24.66
N PRO A 109 -27.95 -21.80 -25.05
CA PRO A 109 -28.78 -22.58 -24.15
C PRO A 109 -27.89 -23.24 -23.11
N ILE A 110 -27.93 -22.75 -21.88
CA ILE A 110 -27.42 -23.49 -20.72
C ILE A 110 -28.20 -24.81 -20.66
N ARG A 111 -27.48 -25.93 -20.79
CA ARG A 111 -28.01 -27.29 -20.64
C ARG A 111 -28.81 -27.39 -19.34
N ALA A 112 -30.13 -27.49 -19.47
CA ALA A 112 -31.03 -27.82 -18.38
C ALA A 112 -30.79 -29.27 -17.93
N SER A 113 -30.03 -29.43 -16.84
CA SER A 113 -30.07 -30.64 -16.01
C SER A 113 -29.61 -30.31 -14.59
N TYR A 114 -30.46 -29.59 -13.86
CA TYR A 114 -30.33 -29.52 -12.40
C TYR A 114 -31.69 -29.53 -11.71
N GLN A 115 -32.48 -30.57 -11.97
CA GLN A 115 -33.53 -30.93 -11.02
C GLN A 115 -32.88 -31.75 -9.91
N ARG A 116 -32.37 -31.07 -8.89
CA ARG A 116 -32.11 -31.68 -7.59
C ARG A 116 -33.38 -31.55 -6.77
N THR A 117 -34.19 -32.61 -6.71
CA THR A 117 -35.28 -32.74 -5.75
C THR A 117 -34.70 -32.79 -4.34
N ILE A 118 -34.62 -31.64 -3.66
CA ILE A 118 -34.33 -31.59 -2.23
C ILE A 118 -35.66 -31.70 -1.49
N THR A 119 -36.04 -32.92 -1.14
CA THR A 119 -37.13 -33.17 -0.20
C THR A 119 -36.62 -34.11 0.89
N ALA A 120 -35.70 -33.60 1.71
CA ALA A 120 -35.32 -34.23 2.96
C ALA A 120 -35.53 -33.23 4.09
N PRO A 121 -36.11 -33.63 5.24
CA PRO A 121 -36.27 -32.74 6.38
C PRO A 121 -34.88 -32.28 6.84
N ARG A 122 -34.64 -30.96 6.78
CA ARG A 122 -33.39 -30.38 7.28
C ARG A 122 -33.37 -30.54 8.79
N ARG A 123 -32.53 -31.45 9.30
CA ARG A 123 -32.20 -31.51 10.73
C ARG A 123 -31.63 -30.15 11.14
N PRO A 124 -31.98 -29.61 12.32
CA PRO A 124 -31.35 -28.39 12.81
C PRO A 124 -29.85 -28.63 12.90
N VAL A 125 -29.08 -27.90 12.10
CA VAL A 125 -27.63 -27.95 12.14
C VAL A 125 -27.22 -27.24 13.43
N THR A 126 -26.84 -28.00 14.44
CA THR A 126 -26.11 -27.46 15.58
C THR A 126 -24.76 -26.99 15.05
N SER A 127 -24.65 -25.70 14.75
CA SER A 127 -23.39 -25.09 14.37
C SER A 127 -22.51 -25.05 15.61
N VAL A 128 -21.67 -26.06 15.77
CA VAL A 128 -20.58 -26.01 16.74
C VAL A 128 -19.70 -24.84 16.32
N LYS A 129 -19.59 -23.83 17.19
CA LYS A 129 -18.69 -22.70 17.00
C LYS A 129 -17.26 -23.21 17.16
N ILE A 130 -16.72 -23.80 16.11
CA ILE A 130 -15.35 -24.29 16.08
C ILE A 130 -14.40 -23.14 15.76
N GLY A 131 -13.36 -22.99 16.58
CA GLY A 131 -12.34 -21.98 16.37
C GLY A 131 -11.57 -22.22 15.07
N ARG A 132 -11.25 -21.17 14.32
CA ARG A 132 -10.52 -21.25 13.04
C ARG A 132 -9.20 -22.05 13.14
N ASN A 133 -8.55 -22.09 14.30
CA ASN A 133 -7.28 -22.80 14.52
C ASN A 133 -7.43 -24.18 15.18
N GLU A 134 -8.63 -24.60 15.57
CA GLU A 134 -8.92 -25.88 16.22
C GLU A 134 -8.75 -27.07 15.27
N PRO A 135 -8.56 -28.32 15.76
CA PRO A 135 -8.52 -29.51 14.92
C PRO A 135 -9.83 -29.68 14.12
N CYS A 136 -9.71 -30.07 12.86
CA CYS A 136 -10.87 -30.29 12.00
C CYS A 136 -11.69 -31.49 12.48
N PRO A 137 -13.01 -31.33 12.70
CA PRO A 137 -13.89 -32.42 13.14
C PRO A 137 -14.14 -33.45 12.02
N CYS A 138 -13.64 -33.19 10.83
CA CYS A 138 -13.64 -34.09 9.67
C CYS A 138 -12.64 -35.25 9.77
N GLY A 139 -11.81 -35.29 10.83
CA GLY A 139 -10.83 -36.37 11.03
C GLY A 139 -9.55 -36.25 10.18
N SER A 140 -9.33 -35.12 9.52
CA SER A 140 -8.15 -34.92 8.65
C SER A 140 -6.83 -34.68 9.40
N GLY A 141 -6.89 -34.45 10.71
CA GLY A 141 -5.73 -34.04 11.53
C GLY A 141 -5.23 -32.61 11.27
N LYS A 142 -5.88 -31.84 10.38
CA LYS A 142 -5.51 -30.46 10.04
C LYS A 142 -6.31 -29.45 10.86
N LYS A 143 -5.79 -28.21 11.01
CA LYS A 143 -6.57 -27.09 11.59
C LYS A 143 -7.80 -26.80 10.72
N TYR A 144 -8.92 -26.40 11.34
CA TYR A 144 -10.19 -26.14 10.65
C TYR A 144 -10.00 -25.17 9.46
N LYS A 145 -9.22 -24.11 9.63
CA LYS A 145 -8.87 -23.14 8.57
C LYS A 145 -8.12 -23.67 7.35
N LYS A 146 -7.55 -24.87 7.44
CA LYS A 146 -6.76 -25.50 6.38
C LYS A 146 -7.48 -26.73 5.78
N CYS A 147 -8.73 -26.99 6.19
CA CYS A 147 -9.42 -28.22 5.81
C CYS A 147 -10.88 -28.00 5.38
N CYS A 148 -11.70 -27.32 6.19
CA CYS A 148 -13.14 -27.21 5.96
C CYS A 148 -13.64 -25.76 5.93
N LEU A 149 -12.73 -24.79 5.99
CA LEU A 149 -12.97 -23.37 5.76
C LEU A 149 -12.28 -22.97 4.45
#